data_AF-A4I229-F1
#
_entry.id   AF-A4I229-F1
#
_cell.length_a   1.000
_cell.length_b   1.000
_cell.length_c   1.000
_cell.angle_alpha   90.00
_cell.angle_beta   90.00
_cell.angle_gamma   90.00
#
_symmetry.space_group_name_H-M   'P 1'
#
loop_
_entity.id
_entity.type
_entity.pdbx_description
1 polymer ?
#
loop_
_entity_poly.entity_id
_entity_poly.type
_entity_poly.pdbx_seq_one_letter_code
_entity_poly.pdbx_strand_id
1 'polypeptide(L)'
;MHSAALRRREEAAKSLAELETEYAQIVADLPALEARKAAAEKEQEARWTELEMEQNESEAGHYGSEFSDDATSCIRWCQTGGCIGTGPRESHRDKSCSNVIDRDSSGYCECKTNDEKDEREEDEEGAEREAEGEGTEMRNGTIAYRFSCGHPELTCMYVCDHSGEVGVGKKPEKLQNFAILDEVREASESLERKKSRLEEVERAMEAAKKLLSSATITTEDLLRTLEREEFTIDFQEYTYAVIMFDKVYQRNIGMTTGGSLLGSWKSFAENTYSVWAKDAHDLSQMIYDNGLRCWNGVVRNVEVHLVCGPENKLMTVEEPSMCNYRMVFETPAMCDD
;
A
#
# COMPACT_ATOMS: atom_id res chain seq x y z
N MET A 1 44.45 9.30 13.60
CA MET A 1 44.59 7.84 13.41
C MET A 1 44.03 7.00 14.57
N HIS A 2 44.68 6.77 15.72
CA HIS A 2 44.24 5.70 16.65
C HIS A 2 42.89 5.96 17.35
N SER A 3 42.57 7.18 17.79
CA SER A 3 41.34 7.39 18.58
C SER A 3 40.06 7.27 17.75
N ALA A 4 39.99 7.94 16.59
CA ALA A 4 38.82 7.91 15.72
C ALA A 4 38.64 6.53 15.06
N ALA A 5 39.71 5.94 14.51
CA ALA A 5 39.63 4.62 13.91
C ALA A 5 39.26 3.52 14.92
N LEU A 6 39.76 3.60 16.17
CA LEU A 6 39.36 2.67 17.24
C LEU A 6 37.89 2.85 17.60
N ARG A 7 37.42 4.09 17.87
CA ARG A 7 36.01 4.37 18.15
C ARG A 7 35.10 3.85 17.04
N ARG A 8 35.51 4.01 15.78
CA ARG A 8 34.74 3.51 14.63
C ARG A 8 34.76 1.99 14.51
N ARG A 9 35.87 1.31 14.83
CA ARG A 9 35.88 -0.16 14.96
C ARG A 9 34.94 -0.64 16.07
N GLU A 10 34.90 0.07 17.19
CA GLU A 10 33.99 -0.24 18.30
C GLU A 10 32.52 -0.03 17.89
N GLU A 11 32.19 1.08 17.22
CA GLU A 11 30.86 1.35 16.66
C GLU A 11 30.45 0.29 15.64
N ALA A 12 31.35 -0.07 14.71
CA ALA A 12 31.10 -1.11 13.71
C ALA A 12 30.92 -2.48 14.34
N ALA A 13 31.69 -2.82 15.38
CA ALA A 13 31.52 -4.07 16.12
C ALA A 13 30.18 -4.12 16.87
N LYS A 14 29.75 -2.99 17.45
CA LYS A 14 28.43 -2.88 18.10
C LYS A 14 27.29 -3.01 17.09
N SER A 15 27.37 -2.27 15.97
CA SER A 15 26.41 -2.33 14.88
C SER A 15 26.32 -3.74 14.29
N LEU A 16 27.47 -4.42 14.09
CA LEU A 16 27.48 -5.81 13.62
C LEU A 16 26.75 -6.75 14.59
N ALA A 17 26.92 -6.60 15.90
CA ALA A 17 26.21 -7.42 16.88
C ALA A 17 24.69 -7.18 16.86
N GLU A 18 24.26 -5.93 16.67
CA GLU A 18 22.84 -5.58 16.50
C GLU A 18 22.27 -6.18 15.21
N LEU A 19 22.99 -6.07 14.09
CA LEU A 19 22.62 -6.66 12.81
C LEU A 19 22.59 -8.19 12.84
N GLU A 20 23.53 -8.85 13.53
CA GLU A 20 23.54 -10.31 13.71
C GLU A 20 22.31 -10.79 14.49
N THR A 21 21.87 -9.99 15.47
CA THR A 21 20.65 -10.27 16.23
C THR A 21 19.41 -10.12 15.34
N GLU A 22 19.33 -9.05 14.55
CA GLU A 22 18.23 -8.84 13.60
C GLU A 22 18.20 -9.93 12.52
N TYR A 23 19.35 -10.28 11.94
CA TYR A 23 19.49 -11.37 10.98
C TYR A 23 18.93 -12.68 11.54
N ALA A 24 19.32 -13.04 12.77
CA ALA A 24 18.84 -14.26 13.43
C ALA A 24 17.31 -14.25 13.63
N GLN A 25 16.73 -13.09 13.96
CA GLN A 25 15.28 -12.94 14.09
C GLN A 25 14.56 -13.09 12.75
N ILE A 26 15.07 -12.46 11.68
CA ILE A 26 14.46 -12.57 10.35
C ILE A 26 14.53 -14.01 9.86
N VAL A 27 15.69 -14.67 9.98
CA VAL A 27 15.86 -16.07 9.58
C VAL A 27 14.94 -17.00 10.38
N ALA A 28 14.69 -16.71 11.67
CA ALA A 28 13.74 -17.48 12.48
C ALA A 28 12.28 -17.28 12.06
N ASP A 29 11.90 -16.08 11.61
CA ASP A 29 10.55 -15.76 11.16
C ASP A 29 10.22 -16.33 9.76
N LEU A 30 11.22 -16.46 8.89
CA LEU A 30 11.03 -16.81 7.48
C LEU A 30 10.24 -18.12 7.27
N PRO A 31 10.54 -19.25 7.94
CA PRO A 31 9.80 -20.50 7.73
C PRO A 31 8.30 -20.37 8.03
N ALA A 32 7.93 -19.60 9.07
CA ALA A 32 6.53 -19.38 9.42
C ALA A 32 5.80 -18.53 8.38
N LEU A 33 6.49 -17.52 7.82
CA LEU A 33 5.95 -16.68 6.74
C LEU A 33 5.78 -17.45 5.43
N GLU A 34 6.75 -18.30 5.08
CA GLU A 34 6.68 -19.16 3.90
C GLU A 34 5.55 -20.20 4.03
N ALA A 35 5.41 -20.82 5.20
CA ALA A 35 4.30 -21.73 5.47
C ALA A 35 2.94 -21.03 5.40
N ARG A 36 2.82 -19.80 5.92
CA ARG A 36 1.59 -19.00 5.84
C ARG A 36 1.22 -18.67 4.39
N LYS A 37 2.21 -18.26 3.58
CA LYS A 37 1.98 -18.00 2.15
C LYS A 37 1.52 -19.27 1.42
N ALA A 38 2.22 -20.38 1.62
CA ALA A 38 1.87 -21.65 0.99
C ALA A 38 0.47 -22.15 1.40
N ALA A 39 0.07 -21.94 2.66
CA ALA A 39 -1.27 -22.27 3.14
C ALA A 39 -2.36 -21.43 2.44
N ALA A 40 -2.14 -20.11 2.33
CA ALA A 40 -3.09 -19.22 1.65
C ALA A 40 -3.20 -19.52 0.15
N GLU A 41 -2.09 -19.78 -0.53
CA GLU A 41 -2.10 -20.16 -1.96
C GLU A 41 -2.85 -21.48 -2.18
N LYS A 42 -2.64 -22.47 -1.31
CA LYS A 42 -3.35 -23.75 -1.36
C LYS A 42 -4.86 -23.58 -1.14
N GLU A 43 -5.27 -22.70 -0.23
CA GLU A 43 -6.68 -22.40 0.01
C GLU A 43 -7.32 -21.70 -1.19
N GLN A 44 -6.60 -20.76 -1.81
CA GLN A 44 -7.02 -20.11 -3.05
C GLN A 44 -7.18 -21.11 -4.20
N GLU A 45 -6.22 -22.02 -4.38
CA GLU A 45 -6.26 -23.06 -5.40
C GLU A 45 -7.44 -24.02 -5.18
N ALA A 46 -7.63 -24.51 -3.96
CA ALA A 46 -8.76 -25.38 -3.62
C ALA A 46 -10.11 -24.72 -3.98
N ARG A 47 -10.24 -23.42 -3.70
CA ARG A 47 -11.46 -22.68 -4.01
C ARG A 47 -11.65 -22.44 -5.50
N TRP A 48 -10.59 -22.17 -6.25
CA TRP A 48 -10.67 -22.10 -7.72
C TRP A 48 -11.12 -23.44 -8.31
N THR A 49 -10.61 -24.55 -7.80
CA THR A 49 -11.04 -25.87 -8.26
C THR A 49 -12.51 -26.16 -7.95
N GLU A 50 -13.02 -25.71 -6.80
CA GLU A 50 -14.46 -25.81 -6.47
C GLU A 50 -15.32 -24.98 -7.44
N LEU A 51 -14.94 -23.73 -7.71
CA LEU A 51 -15.66 -22.85 -8.64
C LEU A 51 -15.64 -23.37 -10.08
N GLU A 52 -14.52 -23.94 -10.54
CA GLU A 52 -14.44 -24.57 -11.86
C GLU A 52 -15.36 -25.79 -11.95
N MET A 53 -15.48 -26.59 -10.88
CA MET A 53 -16.42 -27.70 -10.84
C MET A 53 -17.87 -27.21 -10.89
N GLU A 54 -18.23 -26.18 -10.12
CA GLU A 54 -19.58 -25.60 -10.11
C GLU A 54 -19.96 -24.97 -11.46
N GLN A 55 -19.02 -24.27 -12.11
CA GLN A 55 -19.25 -23.72 -13.46
C GLN A 55 -19.50 -24.85 -14.48
N ASN A 56 -18.67 -25.90 -14.48
CA ASN A 56 -18.87 -27.05 -15.34
C ASN A 56 -20.20 -27.77 -15.08
N GLU A 57 -20.63 -27.89 -13.82
CA GLU A 57 -21.94 -28.44 -13.45
C GLU A 57 -23.10 -27.56 -13.93
N SER A 58 -22.98 -26.24 -13.81
CA SER A 58 -23.99 -25.29 -14.28
C SER A 58 -24.10 -25.25 -15.81
N GLU A 59 -22.99 -25.35 -16.53
CA GLU A 59 -22.97 -25.47 -18.00
C GLU A 59 -23.52 -26.82 -18.48
N ALA A 60 -23.26 -27.91 -17.74
CA ALA A 60 -23.85 -29.22 -18.03
C ALA A 60 -25.36 -29.27 -17.77
N GLY A 61 -25.87 -28.45 -16.85
CA GLY A 61 -27.29 -28.34 -16.50
C GLY A 61 -28.10 -27.37 -17.35
N HIS A 62 -27.48 -26.40 -18.05
CA HIS A 62 -28.20 -25.40 -18.83
C HIS A 62 -28.53 -25.87 -20.25
N TYR A 63 -29.36 -26.92 -20.36
CA TYR A 63 -30.11 -27.24 -21.57
C TYR A 63 -31.56 -26.75 -21.38
N GLY A 64 -31.82 -25.51 -21.77
CA GLY A 64 -33.16 -24.94 -21.97
C GLY A 64 -33.92 -24.55 -20.69
N SER A 65 -33.72 -23.33 -20.20
CA SER A 65 -34.72 -22.65 -19.37
C SER A 65 -35.23 -21.42 -20.12
N GLU A 66 -36.33 -21.59 -20.88
CA GLU A 66 -37.07 -20.50 -21.55
C GLU A 66 -37.95 -19.69 -20.56
N PHE A 67 -37.60 -19.65 -19.27
CA PHE A 67 -38.34 -18.89 -18.26
C PHE A 67 -37.38 -18.11 -17.37
N SER A 68 -36.89 -16.95 -17.81
CA SER A 68 -36.22 -15.98 -16.94
C SER A 68 -36.57 -14.52 -17.27
N ASP A 69 -37.78 -14.28 -17.81
CA ASP A 69 -38.13 -12.97 -18.38
C ASP A 69 -38.60 -11.89 -17.39
N ASP A 70 -38.69 -12.16 -16.08
CA ASP A 70 -39.02 -11.13 -15.07
C ASP A 70 -37.94 -10.96 -14.00
N ALA A 71 -36.66 -10.83 -14.42
CA ALA A 71 -35.56 -10.50 -13.50
C ALA A 71 -35.81 -9.14 -12.82
N THR A 72 -36.47 -9.17 -11.66
CA THR A 72 -36.91 -7.99 -10.93
C THR A 72 -35.77 -7.53 -10.04
N SER A 73 -35.06 -6.46 -10.42
CA SER A 73 -33.92 -5.97 -9.63
C SER A 73 -34.38 -5.32 -8.32
N CYS A 74 -33.77 -5.69 -7.19
CA CYS A 74 -34.14 -5.11 -5.90
C CYS A 74 -33.69 -3.65 -5.78
N ILE A 75 -34.58 -2.79 -5.26
CA ILE A 75 -34.28 -1.39 -4.93
C ILE A 75 -33.88 -1.26 -3.46
N ARG A 76 -34.73 -1.70 -2.51
CA ARG A 76 -34.49 -1.62 -1.05
C ARG A 76 -35.59 -2.30 -0.23
N TRP A 77 -35.35 -2.41 1.08
CA TRP A 77 -36.38 -2.60 2.09
C TRP A 77 -36.94 -1.26 2.57
N CYS A 78 -38.27 -1.16 2.58
CA CYS A 78 -39.03 -0.02 3.09
C CYS A 78 -39.67 -0.38 4.43
N GLN A 79 -39.13 0.11 5.56
CA GLN A 79 -39.67 -0.18 6.89
C GLN A 79 -40.99 0.55 7.21
N THR A 80 -42.01 -0.18 7.63
CA THR A 80 -43.24 0.36 8.22
C THR A 80 -43.32 0.07 9.71
N GLY A 81 -44.09 0.90 10.42
CA GLY A 81 -44.39 0.76 11.84
C GLY A 81 -45.69 0.01 12.10
N GLY A 82 -45.92 -0.35 13.35
CA GLY A 82 -47.16 -0.99 13.79
C GLY A 82 -47.29 -2.46 13.45
N CYS A 83 -46.20 -3.16 13.10
CA CYS A 83 -46.21 -4.58 12.72
C CYS A 83 -46.96 -4.90 11.41
N ILE A 84 -47.27 -3.89 10.60
CA ILE A 84 -48.13 -4.02 9.41
C ILE A 84 -47.34 -3.60 8.17
N GLY A 85 -47.29 -4.44 7.12
CA GLY A 85 -46.56 -4.13 5.87
C GLY A 85 -47.03 -2.87 5.13
N THR A 86 -48.28 -2.44 5.36
CA THR A 86 -48.88 -1.17 4.88
C THR A 86 -48.91 -0.07 5.95
N GLY A 87 -48.27 -0.28 7.10
CA GLY A 87 -48.29 0.64 8.23
C GLY A 87 -47.56 1.97 7.98
N PRO A 88 -47.52 2.88 8.97
CA PRO A 88 -46.84 4.16 8.86
C PRO A 88 -45.37 3.99 8.43
N ARG A 89 -44.91 4.76 7.44
CA ARG A 89 -43.52 4.68 6.97
C ARG A 89 -42.52 5.14 8.04
N GLU A 90 -41.44 4.40 8.18
CA GLU A 90 -40.32 4.71 9.07
C GLU A 90 -39.01 4.70 8.28
N SER A 91 -38.87 5.65 7.35
CA SER A 91 -37.77 5.67 6.37
C SER A 91 -36.36 5.57 6.97
N HIS A 92 -36.15 6.03 8.20
CA HIS A 92 -34.86 5.94 8.91
C HIS A 92 -34.45 4.50 9.27
N ARG A 93 -35.37 3.54 9.15
CA ARG A 93 -35.15 2.10 9.38
C ARG A 93 -35.13 1.28 8.08
N ASP A 94 -35.19 1.94 6.93
CA ASP A 94 -35.03 1.28 5.64
C ASP A 94 -33.66 0.56 5.59
N LYS A 95 -33.61 -0.59 4.92
CA LYS A 95 -32.42 -1.44 4.81
C LYS A 95 -32.08 -1.66 3.34
N SER A 96 -30.82 -1.94 3.05
CA SER A 96 -30.40 -2.30 1.68
C SER A 96 -30.89 -3.70 1.30
N CYS A 97 -30.91 -3.99 0.01
CA CYS A 97 -31.37 -5.28 -0.53
C CYS A 97 -30.70 -6.52 0.05
N SER A 98 -29.43 -6.39 0.46
CA SER A 98 -28.62 -7.51 0.98
C SER A 98 -28.65 -7.64 2.50
N ASN A 99 -29.28 -6.69 3.21
CA ASN A 99 -29.44 -6.81 4.65
C ASN A 99 -30.52 -7.84 4.98
N VAL A 100 -30.23 -8.67 5.99
CA VAL A 100 -31.25 -9.54 6.58
C VAL A 100 -32.26 -8.66 7.33
N ILE A 101 -33.54 -8.87 7.03
CA ILE A 101 -34.66 -8.20 7.65
C ILE A 101 -35.07 -9.03 8.87
N ASP A 102 -35.13 -8.36 10.03
CA ASP A 102 -35.45 -9.01 11.30
C ASP A 102 -36.92 -9.42 11.30
N ARG A 103 -37.23 -10.53 11.99
CA ARG A 103 -38.61 -11.04 12.07
C ARG A 103 -39.58 -10.06 12.74
N ASP A 104 -39.07 -9.13 13.56
CA ASP A 104 -39.88 -8.11 14.23
C ASP A 104 -40.10 -6.85 13.37
N SER A 105 -39.44 -6.76 12.21
CA SER A 105 -39.67 -5.68 11.25
C SER A 105 -40.97 -5.90 10.48
N SER A 106 -41.66 -4.81 10.16
CA SER A 106 -42.71 -4.78 9.14
C SER A 106 -42.30 -3.82 8.04
N GLY A 107 -42.74 -4.06 6.81
CA GLY A 107 -42.36 -3.24 5.68
C GLY A 107 -42.61 -3.90 4.36
N TYR A 108 -41.91 -3.45 3.33
CA TYR A 108 -41.97 -4.06 2.00
C TYR A 108 -40.67 -3.99 1.23
N CYS A 109 -40.43 -5.00 0.41
CA CYS A 109 -39.37 -4.99 -0.57
C CYS A 109 -39.84 -4.28 -1.83
N GLU A 110 -39.17 -3.19 -2.17
CA GLU A 110 -39.42 -2.43 -3.39
C GLU A 110 -38.49 -2.99 -4.48
N CYS A 111 -39.09 -3.53 -5.54
CA CYS A 111 -38.38 -4.20 -6.62
C CYS A 111 -38.75 -3.55 -7.95
N LYS A 112 -37.79 -3.40 -8.85
CA LYS A 112 -38.01 -2.82 -10.17
C LYS A 112 -38.42 -3.90 -11.16
N THR A 113 -39.56 -3.75 -11.81
CA THR A 113 -39.96 -4.61 -12.93
C THR A 113 -39.27 -4.15 -14.21
N ASN A 114 -39.00 -5.08 -15.13
CA ASN A 114 -38.45 -4.74 -16.45
C ASN A 114 -39.58 -4.39 -17.43
N ASP A 115 -40.50 -3.50 -17.04
CA ASP A 115 -41.59 -3.08 -17.93
C ASP A 115 -41.20 -1.81 -18.71
N GLU A 116 -40.61 -2.00 -19.89
CA GLU A 116 -40.64 -1.00 -20.98
C GLU A 116 -41.90 -1.15 -21.87
N LYS A 117 -42.98 -1.77 -21.38
CA LYS A 117 -44.22 -1.98 -22.17
C LYS A 117 -45.47 -1.50 -21.45
N ASP A 118 -45.52 -0.20 -21.18
CA ASP A 118 -46.73 0.46 -20.67
C ASP A 118 -47.46 1.19 -21.81
N GLU A 119 -47.99 0.44 -22.78
CA GLU A 119 -49.10 0.85 -23.65
C GLU A 119 -49.75 -0.43 -24.22
N ARG A 120 -50.61 -1.11 -23.46
CA ARG A 120 -51.68 -1.96 -24.02
C ARG A 120 -52.69 -2.36 -22.94
N GLU A 121 -53.83 -1.69 -23.06
CA GLU A 121 -55.21 -2.17 -22.88
C GLU A 121 -55.52 -3.01 -21.63
N GLU A 122 -56.28 -2.36 -20.73
CA GLU A 122 -57.20 -2.99 -19.78
C GLU A 122 -57.89 -4.17 -20.45
N ASP A 123 -57.63 -5.40 -20.02
CA ASP A 123 -58.64 -6.46 -19.91
C ASP A 123 -58.03 -7.75 -19.32
N GLU A 124 -58.91 -8.43 -18.59
CA GLU A 124 -58.85 -9.80 -18.08
C GLU A 124 -58.23 -10.05 -16.69
N GLU A 125 -59.12 -10.53 -15.82
CA GLU A 125 -59.01 -10.81 -14.40
C GLU A 125 -57.70 -11.53 -14.04
N GLY A 126 -56.82 -10.82 -13.32
CA GLY A 126 -55.56 -11.33 -12.82
C GLY A 126 -55.77 -12.50 -11.86
N ALA A 127 -55.19 -13.64 -12.21
CA ALA A 127 -55.05 -14.78 -11.31
C ALA A 127 -54.32 -14.36 -10.03
N GLU A 128 -55.00 -14.45 -8.89
CA GLU A 128 -54.42 -14.29 -7.56
C GLU A 128 -53.36 -15.40 -7.35
N ARG A 129 -52.08 -15.07 -7.56
CA ARG A 129 -50.98 -15.93 -7.11
C ARG A 129 -50.80 -15.70 -5.61
N GLU A 130 -50.87 -16.77 -4.82
CA GLU A 130 -50.62 -16.74 -3.37
C GLU A 130 -49.14 -16.43 -3.10
N ALA A 131 -48.76 -15.16 -3.12
CA ALA A 131 -47.55 -14.70 -2.46
C ALA A 131 -47.82 -14.64 -0.95
N GLU A 132 -46.89 -15.07 -0.10
CA GLU A 132 -47.02 -15.00 1.38
C GLU A 132 -46.98 -13.57 1.94
N GLY A 133 -47.34 -12.56 1.15
CA GLY A 133 -47.35 -11.14 1.51
C GLY A 133 -48.72 -10.49 1.31
N GLU A 134 -49.11 -9.62 2.24
CA GLU A 134 -50.36 -8.84 2.16
C GLU A 134 -50.28 -7.80 1.04
N GLY A 135 -50.75 -8.17 -0.16
CA GLY A 135 -51.08 -7.24 -1.25
C GLY A 135 -49.89 -6.73 -2.06
N THR A 136 -49.86 -7.11 -3.34
CA THR A 136 -48.96 -6.59 -4.37
C THR A 136 -49.53 -5.30 -4.94
N GLU A 137 -48.77 -4.21 -4.95
CA GLU A 137 -49.16 -2.97 -5.66
C GLU A 137 -48.13 -2.67 -6.74
N MET A 138 -48.57 -2.68 -8.00
CA MET A 138 -47.76 -2.28 -9.15
C MET A 138 -47.99 -0.80 -9.43
N ARG A 139 -46.93 0.01 -9.34
CA ARG A 139 -46.94 1.43 -9.76
C ARG A 139 -45.60 1.79 -10.39
N ASN A 140 -45.63 2.36 -11.60
CA ASN A 140 -44.46 2.94 -12.30
C ASN A 140 -43.24 2.01 -12.37
N GLY A 141 -43.38 0.83 -13.01
CA GLY A 141 -42.25 -0.10 -13.20
C GLY A 141 -41.63 -0.63 -11.90
N THR A 142 -42.39 -0.57 -10.80
CA THR A 142 -41.97 -1.00 -9.46
C THR A 142 -43.08 -1.85 -8.84
N ILE A 143 -42.68 -2.96 -8.23
CA ILE A 143 -43.52 -3.90 -7.48
C ILE A 143 -43.09 -3.90 -6.01
N ALA A 144 -44.07 -3.91 -5.10
CA ALA A 144 -43.82 -3.93 -3.66
C ALA A 144 -44.34 -5.23 -3.02
N TYR A 145 -43.45 -6.02 -2.43
CA TYR A 145 -43.79 -7.21 -1.64
C TYR A 145 -43.83 -6.87 -0.16
N ARG A 146 -45.00 -6.96 0.46
CA ARG A 146 -45.25 -6.48 1.83
C ARG A 146 -45.21 -7.61 2.84
N PHE A 147 -44.61 -7.32 3.99
CA PHE A 147 -44.47 -8.25 5.10
C PHE A 147 -44.87 -7.56 6.41
N SER A 148 -45.82 -8.18 7.09
CA SER A 148 -46.11 -7.91 8.49
C SER A 148 -45.08 -8.62 9.36
N CYS A 149 -44.93 -8.19 10.61
CA CYS A 149 -43.96 -8.82 11.51
C CYS A 149 -44.30 -10.32 11.74
N GLY A 150 -43.31 -11.08 12.20
CA GLY A 150 -43.40 -12.53 12.36
C GLY A 150 -42.99 -13.32 11.11
N HIS A 151 -42.65 -12.65 10.00
CA HIS A 151 -42.14 -13.29 8.80
C HIS A 151 -40.83 -14.08 9.07
N PRO A 152 -40.51 -15.12 8.29
CA PRO A 152 -39.19 -15.74 8.30
C PRO A 152 -38.07 -14.76 7.92
N GLU A 153 -36.81 -15.07 8.23
CA GLU A 153 -35.69 -14.22 7.81
C GLU A 153 -35.67 -14.07 6.29
N LEU A 154 -35.51 -12.82 5.83
CA LEU A 154 -35.47 -12.52 4.40
C LEU A 154 -34.46 -11.45 4.05
N THR A 155 -34.09 -11.44 2.78
CA THR A 155 -33.40 -10.33 2.12
C THR A 155 -34.25 -9.86 0.96
N CYS A 156 -34.40 -8.56 0.75
CA CYS A 156 -35.16 -8.09 -0.41
C CYS A 156 -34.55 -8.52 -1.74
N MET A 157 -33.23 -8.75 -1.79
CA MET A 157 -32.58 -9.36 -2.96
C MET A 157 -33.23 -10.68 -3.35
N TYR A 158 -33.40 -11.59 -2.39
CA TYR A 158 -34.03 -12.89 -2.63
C TYR A 158 -35.50 -12.74 -2.98
N VAL A 159 -36.25 -11.93 -2.21
CA VAL A 159 -37.67 -11.71 -2.43
C VAL A 159 -37.95 -11.19 -3.84
N CYS A 160 -37.16 -10.22 -4.32
CA CYS A 160 -37.33 -9.69 -5.67
C CYS A 160 -36.95 -10.70 -6.76
N ASP A 161 -35.92 -11.52 -6.55
CA ASP A 161 -35.46 -12.57 -7.47
C ASP A 161 -36.43 -13.77 -7.53
N HIS A 162 -37.17 -14.01 -6.45
CA HIS A 162 -38.09 -15.14 -6.29
C HIS A 162 -39.57 -14.69 -6.20
N SER A 163 -39.92 -13.59 -6.87
CA SER A 163 -41.31 -13.14 -7.03
C SER A 163 -42.15 -13.05 -5.74
N GLY A 164 -41.54 -12.59 -4.64
CA GLY A 164 -42.21 -12.42 -3.35
C GLY A 164 -41.95 -13.52 -2.33
N GLU A 165 -41.29 -14.62 -2.72
CA GLU A 165 -40.94 -15.69 -1.78
C GLU A 165 -39.96 -15.22 -0.71
N VAL A 166 -40.19 -15.67 0.52
CA VAL A 166 -39.36 -15.32 1.68
C VAL A 166 -38.12 -16.21 1.71
N GLY A 167 -36.95 -15.58 1.72
CA GLY A 167 -35.69 -16.29 1.89
C GLY A 167 -34.51 -15.34 2.03
N VAL A 168 -33.39 -15.88 2.50
CA VAL A 168 -32.11 -15.19 2.55
C VAL A 168 -31.30 -15.66 1.36
N GLY A 169 -30.95 -14.74 0.45
CA GLY A 169 -30.03 -15.07 -0.62
C GLY A 169 -28.73 -15.58 -0.02
N LYS A 170 -28.19 -16.70 -0.53
CA LYS A 170 -26.81 -17.09 -0.21
C LYS A 170 -25.93 -15.85 -0.43
N LYS A 171 -25.14 -15.44 0.57
CA LYS A 171 -24.20 -14.32 0.42
C LYS A 171 -23.46 -14.52 -0.91
N PRO A 172 -23.40 -13.53 -1.82
CA PRO A 172 -22.82 -13.78 -3.14
C PRO A 172 -21.39 -14.26 -2.94
N GLU A 173 -21.07 -15.45 -3.46
CA GLU A 173 -19.74 -16.09 -3.39
C GLU A 173 -18.62 -15.13 -3.78
N LYS A 174 -18.92 -14.16 -4.65
CA LYS A 174 -18.05 -13.03 -5.01
C LYS A 174 -17.39 -12.36 -3.80
N LEU A 175 -18.12 -12.10 -2.70
CA LEU A 175 -17.56 -11.45 -1.49
C LEU A 175 -16.54 -12.33 -0.76
N GLN A 176 -16.74 -13.65 -0.77
CA GLN A 176 -15.82 -14.58 -0.11
C GLN A 176 -14.54 -14.80 -0.94
N ASN A 177 -14.63 -14.74 -2.27
CA ASN A 177 -13.44 -14.78 -3.14
C ASN A 177 -12.50 -13.59 -2.91
N PHE A 178 -13.04 -12.39 -2.66
CA PHE A 178 -12.23 -11.20 -2.36
C PHE A 178 -11.40 -11.37 -1.08
N ALA A 179 -11.96 -11.97 -0.03
CA ALA A 179 -11.25 -12.14 1.24
C ALA A 179 -10.00 -13.03 1.11
N ILE A 180 -10.08 -14.13 0.35
CA ILE A 180 -8.93 -15.03 0.16
C ILE A 180 -7.87 -14.40 -0.76
N LEU A 181 -8.28 -13.62 -1.77
CA LEU A 181 -7.34 -12.84 -2.58
C LEU A 181 -6.55 -11.86 -1.71
N ASP A 182 -7.22 -11.23 -0.73
CA ASP A 182 -6.56 -10.35 0.23
C ASP A 182 -5.60 -11.12 1.13
N GLU A 183 -5.95 -12.32 1.61
CA GLU A 183 -5.07 -13.14 2.44
C GLU A 183 -3.78 -13.59 1.72
N VAL A 184 -3.90 -14.05 0.47
CA VAL A 184 -2.73 -14.43 -0.36
C VAL A 184 -1.84 -13.22 -0.62
N ARG A 185 -2.45 -12.08 -0.92
CA ARG A 185 -1.74 -10.82 -1.14
C ARG A 185 -1.00 -10.39 0.12
N GLU A 186 -1.66 -10.37 1.28
CA GLU A 186 -1.06 -9.99 2.56
C GLU A 186 0.09 -10.92 2.97
N ALA A 187 -0.09 -12.25 2.81
CA ALA A 187 0.93 -13.22 3.12
C ALA A 187 2.16 -13.05 2.21
N SER A 188 1.93 -12.84 0.91
CA SER A 188 2.99 -12.60 -0.08
C SER A 188 3.76 -11.31 0.20
N GLU A 189 3.06 -10.19 0.44
CA GLU A 189 3.68 -8.91 0.79
C GLU A 189 4.47 -8.99 2.10
N SER A 190 3.95 -9.72 3.11
CA SER A 190 4.65 -9.88 4.38
C SER A 190 5.96 -10.65 4.24
N LEU A 191 5.96 -11.70 3.42
CA LEU A 191 7.18 -12.47 3.13
C LEU A 191 8.20 -11.61 2.36
N GLU A 192 7.74 -10.89 1.34
CA GLU A 192 8.59 -10.04 0.51
C GLU A 192 9.26 -8.93 1.32
N ARG A 193 8.51 -8.25 2.20
CA ARG A 193 9.07 -7.24 3.10
C ARG A 193 10.20 -7.79 3.98
N LYS A 194 10.04 -9.00 4.51
CA LYS A 194 11.05 -9.66 5.37
C LYS A 194 12.26 -10.12 4.57
N LYS A 195 12.07 -10.65 3.35
CA LYS A 195 13.17 -11.02 2.44
C LYS A 195 13.98 -9.79 2.01
N SER A 196 13.32 -8.70 1.61
CA SER A 196 13.99 -7.45 1.27
C SER A 196 14.79 -6.87 2.44
N ARG A 197 14.26 -6.91 3.66
CA ARG A 197 15.00 -6.53 4.87
C ARG A 197 16.20 -7.43 5.13
N LEU A 198 16.07 -8.75 4.93
CA LEU A 198 17.19 -9.69 5.09
C LEU A 198 18.35 -9.31 4.18
N GLU A 199 18.10 -9.05 2.89
CA GLU A 199 19.13 -8.64 1.93
C GLU A 199 19.82 -7.32 2.33
N GLU A 200 19.08 -6.38 2.93
CA GLU A 200 19.62 -5.14 3.46
C GLU A 200 20.55 -5.38 4.64
N VAL A 201 20.11 -6.21 5.59
CA VAL A 201 20.89 -6.59 6.79
C VAL A 201 22.15 -7.36 6.39
N GLU A 202 22.06 -8.31 5.46
CA GLU A 202 23.23 -9.06 4.96
C GLU A 202 24.28 -8.15 4.32
N ARG A 203 23.84 -7.18 3.48
CA ARG A 203 24.75 -6.18 2.90
C ARG A 203 25.41 -5.31 3.96
N ALA A 204 24.67 -4.90 5.00
CA ALA A 204 25.20 -4.11 6.09
C ALA A 204 26.21 -4.90 6.94
N MET A 205 25.91 -6.17 7.24
CA MET A 205 26.82 -7.08 7.96
C MET A 205 28.11 -7.31 7.20
N GLU A 206 28.05 -7.51 5.87
CA GLU A 206 29.24 -7.69 5.04
C GLU A 206 30.10 -6.42 5.03
N ALA A 207 29.49 -5.24 4.92
CA ALA A 207 30.20 -3.97 5.02
C ALA A 207 30.90 -3.79 6.38
N ALA A 208 30.21 -4.10 7.49
CA ALA A 208 30.78 -4.02 8.83
C ALA A 208 31.93 -5.03 9.03
N LYS A 209 31.78 -6.28 8.57
CA LYS A 209 32.84 -7.31 8.62
C LYS A 209 34.05 -6.93 7.78
N LYS A 210 33.84 -6.33 6.60
CA LYS A 210 34.93 -5.81 5.76
C LYS A 210 35.71 -4.70 6.49
N LEU A 211 35.02 -3.79 7.17
CA LEU A 211 35.65 -2.73 7.96
C LEU A 211 36.44 -3.28 9.16
N LEU A 212 35.92 -4.31 9.83
CA LEU A 212 36.58 -4.94 10.97
C LEU A 212 37.78 -5.82 10.57
N SER A 213 37.77 -6.39 9.36
CA SER A 213 38.85 -7.25 8.86
C SER A 213 40.01 -6.48 8.22
N SER A 214 39.83 -5.20 7.86
CA SER A 214 40.92 -4.39 7.31
C SER A 214 41.99 -4.09 8.38
N ALA A 215 43.26 -4.32 8.07
CA ALA A 215 44.36 -4.08 9.01
C ALA A 215 44.54 -2.58 9.30
N THR A 216 44.42 -1.75 8.26
CA THR A 216 44.42 -0.30 8.31
C THR A 216 43.09 0.21 7.75
N ILE A 217 42.38 1.01 8.53
CA ILE A 217 41.21 1.73 8.04
C ILE A 217 41.73 2.98 7.34
N THR A 218 41.45 3.10 6.04
CA THR A 218 41.81 4.29 5.28
C THR A 218 40.81 5.42 5.53
N THR A 219 41.18 6.67 5.20
CA THR A 219 40.24 7.80 5.21
C THR A 219 39.03 7.53 4.31
N GLU A 220 39.24 6.90 3.15
CA GLU A 220 38.12 6.52 2.28
C GLU A 220 37.22 5.49 2.96
N ASP A 221 37.76 4.46 3.61
CA ASP A 221 36.96 3.48 4.36
C ASP A 221 36.12 4.17 5.44
N LEU A 222 36.69 5.14 6.16
CA LEU A 222 35.96 5.93 7.15
C LEU A 222 34.84 6.75 6.51
N LEU A 223 35.09 7.40 5.36
CA LEU A 223 34.08 8.18 4.67
C LEU A 223 32.96 7.29 4.14
N ARG A 224 33.27 6.14 3.54
CA ARG A 224 32.30 5.18 3.01
C ARG A 224 31.31 4.68 4.06
N THR A 225 31.64 4.76 5.36
CA THR A 225 30.67 4.44 6.43
C THR A 225 29.45 5.35 6.46
N LEU A 226 29.58 6.59 5.95
CA LEU A 226 28.47 7.53 5.87
C LEU A 226 27.54 7.26 4.69
N GLU A 227 27.83 6.27 3.84
CA GLU A 227 27.06 6.00 2.63
C GLU A 227 25.55 5.89 2.91
N ARG A 228 24.77 6.71 2.19
CA ARG A 228 23.31 6.88 2.34
C ARG A 228 22.81 7.53 3.64
N GLU A 229 23.69 7.94 4.54
CA GLU A 229 23.29 8.81 5.66
C GLU A 229 22.93 10.21 5.15
N GLU A 230 21.84 10.77 5.68
CA GLU A 230 21.33 12.09 5.32
C GLU A 230 21.64 13.13 6.38
N PHE A 231 22.24 14.24 5.97
CA PHE A 231 22.55 15.39 6.83
C PHE A 231 21.92 16.65 6.29
N THR A 232 21.25 17.40 7.16
CA THR A 232 20.48 18.59 6.76
C THR A 232 20.99 19.86 7.43
N ILE A 233 20.81 20.99 6.73
CA ILE A 233 21.00 22.33 7.28
C ILE A 233 19.92 23.27 6.73
N ASP A 234 19.33 24.08 7.59
CA ASP A 234 18.45 25.16 7.17
C ASP A 234 19.28 26.40 6.89
N PHE A 235 19.15 26.94 5.68
CA PHE A 235 19.84 28.16 5.26
C PHE A 235 18.94 29.00 4.35
N GLN A 236 18.77 30.27 4.71
CA GLN A 236 17.82 31.19 4.09
C GLN A 236 16.38 30.61 4.12
N GLU A 237 15.76 30.39 2.96
CA GLU A 237 14.38 29.90 2.83
C GLU A 237 14.29 28.38 2.59
N TYR A 238 15.42 27.66 2.62
CA TYR A 238 15.50 26.26 2.22
C TYR A 238 16.22 25.37 3.25
N THR A 239 15.83 24.10 3.27
CA THR A 239 16.57 23.00 3.91
C THR A 239 17.41 22.31 2.85
N TYR A 240 18.72 22.34 3.01
CA TYR A 240 19.64 21.57 2.18
C TYR A 240 19.89 20.22 2.82
N ALA A 241 19.91 19.17 2.01
CA ALA A 241 20.12 17.81 2.46
C ALA A 241 21.18 17.12 1.61
N VAL A 242 22.24 16.64 2.26
CA VAL A 242 23.29 15.84 1.64
C VAL A 242 23.10 14.39 2.06
N ILE A 243 22.81 13.54 1.08
CA ILE A 243 22.86 12.08 1.24
C ILE A 243 24.24 11.64 0.75
N MET A 244 25.07 11.22 1.69
CA MET A 244 26.47 10.90 1.41
C MET A 244 26.58 9.78 0.38
N PHE A 245 27.40 9.99 -0.66
CA PHE A 245 27.59 9.08 -1.81
C PHE A 245 26.34 8.79 -2.66
N ASP A 246 25.25 9.54 -2.51
CA ASP A 246 24.05 9.40 -3.35
C ASP A 246 23.65 10.74 -3.98
N LYS A 247 22.95 11.63 -3.25
CA LYS A 247 22.34 12.83 -3.83
C LYS A 247 22.32 14.01 -2.87
N VAL A 248 22.24 15.20 -3.43
CA VAL A 248 22.04 16.45 -2.68
C VAL A 248 20.75 17.12 -3.13
N TYR A 249 19.94 17.55 -2.17
CA TYR A 249 18.64 18.17 -2.38
C TYR A 249 18.56 19.55 -1.74
N GLN A 250 17.81 20.45 -2.37
CA GLN A 250 17.30 21.67 -1.78
C GLN A 250 15.78 21.54 -1.63
N ARG A 251 15.28 21.66 -0.40
CA ARG A 251 13.87 21.52 -0.06
C ARG A 251 13.36 22.80 0.58
N ASN A 252 12.05 23.01 0.54
CA ASN A 252 11.45 24.06 1.37
C ASN A 252 11.59 23.68 2.84
N ILE A 253 11.76 24.67 3.71
CA ILE A 253 11.87 24.44 5.15
C ILE A 253 10.68 23.61 5.67
N GLY A 254 10.99 22.57 6.45
CA GLY A 254 10.00 21.65 7.01
C GLY A 254 9.63 20.45 6.12
N MET A 255 10.15 20.38 4.89
CA MET A 255 9.92 19.25 4.00
C MET A 255 11.07 18.23 4.07
N THR A 256 10.75 16.96 4.33
CA THR A 256 11.76 15.87 4.40
C THR A 256 11.92 15.10 3.09
N THR A 257 10.96 15.20 2.18
CA THR A 257 10.96 14.50 0.89
C THR A 257 10.78 15.48 -0.26
N GLY A 258 11.11 15.08 -1.49
CA GLY A 258 11.05 15.97 -2.66
C GLY A 258 12.10 17.08 -2.64
N GLY A 259 11.81 18.17 -3.34
CA GLY A 259 12.73 19.30 -3.55
C GLY A 259 13.53 19.23 -4.87
N SER A 260 14.34 20.27 -5.10
CA SER A 260 15.20 20.36 -6.28
C SER A 260 16.45 19.50 -6.08
N LEU A 261 16.71 18.57 -7.01
CA LEU A 261 17.98 17.85 -7.04
C LEU A 261 19.11 18.84 -7.39
N LEU A 262 20.07 19.00 -6.50
CA LEU A 262 21.25 19.84 -6.74
C LEU A 262 22.38 19.06 -7.40
N GLY A 263 22.49 17.76 -7.12
CA GLY A 263 23.46 16.88 -7.77
C GLY A 263 23.33 15.45 -7.31
N SER A 264 23.84 14.53 -8.13
CA SER A 264 24.06 13.12 -7.81
C SER A 264 25.55 12.87 -7.67
N TRP A 265 25.93 12.03 -6.71
CA TRP A 265 27.31 11.67 -6.43
C TRP A 265 28.02 11.21 -7.70
N LYS A 266 29.19 11.78 -7.96
CA LYS A 266 30.02 11.49 -9.14
C LYS A 266 31.34 10.84 -8.73
N SER A 267 32.15 11.58 -7.99
CA SER A 267 33.48 11.14 -7.56
C SER A 267 34.03 12.07 -6.49
N PHE A 268 35.13 11.67 -5.87
CA PHE A 268 36.03 12.65 -5.24
C PHE A 268 36.68 13.53 -6.32
N ALA A 269 37.14 14.72 -5.94
CA ALA A 269 37.88 15.59 -6.85
C ALA A 269 39.22 14.96 -7.24
N GLU A 270 39.75 15.34 -8.40
CA GLU A 270 41.10 14.92 -8.81
C GLU A 270 42.16 15.65 -7.99
N ASN A 271 43.19 14.94 -7.55
CA ASN A 271 44.26 15.55 -6.79
C ASN A 271 45.12 16.47 -7.68
N THR A 272 45.14 17.78 -7.37
CA THR A 272 45.91 18.77 -8.13
C THR A 272 47.42 18.74 -7.84
N TYR A 273 47.86 18.16 -6.72
CA TYR A 273 49.25 18.20 -6.27
C TYR A 273 50.09 16.98 -6.67
N SER A 274 49.48 15.86 -7.08
CA SER A 274 50.24 14.64 -7.38
C SER A 274 49.73 13.90 -8.60
N VAL A 275 50.16 14.35 -9.78
CA VAL A 275 50.12 13.56 -11.03
C VAL A 275 50.83 12.20 -10.87
N TRP A 276 51.71 12.06 -9.86
CA TRP A 276 52.57 10.90 -9.65
C TRP A 276 52.21 10.02 -8.44
N ALA A 277 51.20 10.39 -7.63
CA ALA A 277 50.75 9.52 -6.53
C ALA A 277 49.72 8.52 -7.06
N LYS A 278 49.82 7.26 -6.59
CA LYS A 278 48.87 6.20 -6.96
C LYS A 278 47.45 6.45 -6.40
N ASP A 279 47.32 7.28 -5.37
CA ASP A 279 46.05 7.67 -4.78
C ASP A 279 45.51 8.89 -5.53
N ALA A 280 44.77 8.63 -6.61
CA ALA A 280 44.45 9.61 -7.65
C ALA A 280 43.45 10.72 -7.25
N HIS A 281 42.86 10.66 -6.06
CA HIS A 281 41.73 11.52 -5.68
C HIS A 281 41.97 12.30 -4.39
N ASP A 282 41.48 13.54 -4.35
CA ASP A 282 41.38 14.37 -3.14
C ASP A 282 40.13 13.97 -2.34
N LEU A 283 40.33 13.16 -1.30
CA LEU A 283 39.26 12.70 -0.41
C LEU A 283 38.63 13.84 0.40
N SER A 284 39.21 15.04 0.42
CA SER A 284 38.61 16.19 1.10
C SER A 284 37.52 16.88 0.27
N GLN A 285 37.28 16.46 -0.97
CA GLN A 285 36.34 17.11 -1.88
C GLN A 285 35.46 16.10 -2.60
N MET A 286 34.16 16.17 -2.31
CA MET A 286 33.14 15.32 -2.89
C MET A 286 32.36 16.07 -3.96
N ILE A 287 32.33 15.52 -5.18
CA ILE A 287 31.66 16.13 -6.33
C ILE A 287 30.30 15.47 -6.57
N TYR A 288 29.26 16.30 -6.58
CA TYR A 288 27.91 15.94 -6.97
C TYR A 288 27.52 16.74 -8.22
N ASP A 289 27.11 16.05 -9.27
CA ASP A 289 26.89 16.63 -10.60
C ASP A 289 25.53 16.18 -11.16
N ASN A 290 25.16 16.65 -12.36
CA ASN A 290 23.91 16.27 -13.02
C ASN A 290 22.64 16.56 -12.18
N GLY A 291 22.62 17.68 -11.47
CA GLY A 291 21.43 18.17 -10.79
C GLY A 291 20.34 18.65 -11.76
N LEU A 292 19.21 19.07 -11.21
CA LEU A 292 18.11 19.61 -12.00
C LEU A 292 18.56 20.88 -12.73
N ARG A 293 18.24 20.97 -14.02
CA ARG A 293 18.58 22.14 -14.84
C ARG A 293 17.94 23.41 -14.27
N CYS A 294 18.78 24.43 -14.13
CA CYS A 294 18.42 25.76 -13.70
C CYS A 294 17.71 26.52 -14.83
N TRP A 295 16.97 27.57 -14.51
CA TRP A 295 16.23 28.37 -15.51
C TRP A 295 17.16 29.02 -16.57
N ASN A 296 18.42 29.26 -16.21
CA ASN A 296 19.46 29.79 -17.12
C ASN A 296 20.09 28.69 -18.01
N GLY A 297 19.63 27.46 -17.92
CA GLY A 297 20.14 26.33 -18.68
C GLY A 297 21.35 25.63 -18.06
N VAL A 298 21.97 26.15 -17.00
CA VAL A 298 23.08 25.46 -16.31
C VAL A 298 22.53 24.25 -15.53
N VAL A 299 23.27 23.15 -15.56
CA VAL A 299 22.97 21.95 -14.77
C VAL A 299 23.53 22.18 -13.37
N ARG A 300 22.71 21.96 -12.34
CA ARG A 300 23.15 22.16 -10.96
C ARG A 300 24.25 21.16 -10.58
N ASN A 301 25.18 21.61 -9.76
CA ASN A 301 26.22 20.78 -9.16
C ASN A 301 26.56 21.28 -7.74
N VAL A 302 27.17 20.41 -6.95
CA VAL A 302 27.57 20.69 -5.57
C VAL A 302 28.97 20.17 -5.31
N GLU A 303 29.82 21.04 -4.76
CA GLU A 303 31.10 20.67 -4.15
C GLU A 303 30.90 20.57 -2.64
N VAL A 304 31.11 19.39 -2.06
CA VAL A 304 31.08 19.19 -0.60
C VAL A 304 32.52 19.04 -0.12
N HIS A 305 33.01 20.02 0.64
CA HIS A 305 34.33 20.00 1.26
C HIS A 305 34.25 19.35 2.64
N LEU A 306 35.07 18.33 2.84
CA LEU A 306 35.15 17.57 4.07
C LEU A 306 36.25 18.17 4.96
N VAL A 307 35.89 18.55 6.18
CA VAL A 307 36.82 19.11 7.17
C VAL A 307 36.81 18.28 8.44
N CYS A 308 37.95 18.21 9.12
CA CYS A 308 38.05 17.57 10.42
C CYS A 308 37.16 18.28 11.45
N GLY A 309 36.37 17.50 12.18
CA GLY A 309 35.77 17.93 13.44
C GLY A 309 35.15 16.77 14.22
N PRO A 310 34.63 17.02 15.44
CA PRO A 310 34.14 15.98 16.35
C PRO A 310 32.84 15.29 15.91
N GLU A 311 32.02 15.91 15.05
CA GLU A 311 30.69 15.41 14.68
C GLU A 311 30.54 15.30 13.16
N ASN A 312 29.68 14.38 12.72
CA ASN A 312 29.25 14.33 11.32
C ASN A 312 28.13 15.37 11.12
N LYS A 313 28.44 16.50 10.48
CA LYS A 313 27.50 17.60 10.38
C LYS A 313 27.72 18.47 9.15
N LEU A 314 26.62 18.81 8.47
CA LEU A 314 26.63 19.84 7.43
C LEU A 314 26.72 21.23 8.09
N MET A 315 27.83 21.94 7.84
CA MET A 315 28.18 23.17 8.55
C MET A 315 27.75 24.43 7.82
N THR A 316 28.02 24.49 6.51
CA THR A 316 27.71 25.64 5.69
C THR A 316 27.23 25.22 4.32
N VAL A 317 26.43 26.09 3.71
CA VAL A 317 26.02 26.01 2.32
C VAL A 317 26.11 27.41 1.72
N GLU A 318 26.72 27.49 0.55
CA GLU A 318 26.90 28.69 -0.23
C GLU A 318 26.53 28.40 -1.69
N GLU A 319 26.11 29.43 -2.42
CA GLU A 319 25.90 29.36 -3.88
C GLU A 319 26.82 30.39 -4.54
N PRO A 320 28.14 30.09 -4.70
CA PRO A 320 29.12 31.07 -5.15
C PRO A 320 28.87 31.57 -6.57
N SER A 321 28.23 30.73 -7.40
CA SER A 321 27.74 31.11 -8.71
C SER A 321 26.39 30.45 -8.97
N MET A 322 25.60 31.03 -9.87
CA MET A 322 24.23 30.58 -10.09
C MET A 322 24.15 29.07 -10.34
N CYS A 323 23.37 28.38 -9.52
CA CYS A 323 23.12 26.95 -9.59
C CYS A 323 24.37 26.06 -9.37
N ASN A 324 25.48 26.61 -8.87
CA ASN A 324 26.66 25.89 -8.39
C ASN A 324 26.77 26.12 -6.89
N TYR A 325 26.73 25.03 -6.14
CA TYR A 325 26.70 25.07 -4.69
C TYR A 325 28.02 24.59 -4.11
N ARG A 326 28.38 25.18 -2.99
CA ARG A 326 29.49 24.74 -2.16
C ARG A 326 28.99 24.47 -0.76
N MET A 327 29.40 23.35 -0.18
CA MET A 327 29.05 22.97 1.17
C MET A 327 30.30 22.61 1.95
N VAL A 328 30.29 22.87 3.25
CA VAL A 328 31.33 22.36 4.17
C VAL A 328 30.66 21.35 5.09
N PHE A 329 31.23 20.16 5.13
CA PHE A 329 30.78 19.05 5.96
C PHE A 329 31.89 18.69 6.94
N GLU A 330 31.56 18.76 8.23
CA GLU A 330 32.43 18.36 9.31
C GLU A 330 32.32 16.86 9.52
N THR A 331 33.46 16.19 9.70
CA THR A 331 33.49 14.77 10.06
C THR A 331 34.78 14.37 10.79
N PRO A 332 34.70 13.49 11.80
CA PRO A 332 35.87 12.87 12.41
C PRO A 332 36.73 12.06 11.42
N ALA A 333 36.16 11.63 10.29
CA ALA A 333 36.86 10.86 9.27
C ALA A 333 38.03 11.64 8.64
N MET A 334 37.96 12.97 8.63
CA MET A 334 38.99 13.85 8.08
C MET A 334 40.02 14.32 9.11
N CYS A 335 39.89 13.92 10.37
CA CYS A 335 40.85 14.29 11.40
C CYS A 335 42.10 13.41 11.33
N ASP A 336 43.23 14.02 10.99
CA ASP A 336 44.54 13.47 11.32
C ASP A 336 44.68 13.37 12.85
N ASP A 337 45.56 12.48 13.33
CA ASP A 337 45.83 12.38 14.79
C ASP A 337 46.46 13.66 15.36
#